data_AF-A0A849MCW1-F1
#
_entry.id   AF-A0A849MCW1-F1
#
_cell.length_a   1.000
_cell.length_b   1.000
_cell.length_c   1.000
_cell.angle_alpha   90.00
_cell.angle_beta   90.00
_cell.angle_gamma   90.00
#
_symmetry.space_group_name_H-M   'P 1'
#
loop_
_entity.id
_entity.type
_entity.pdbx_description
1 polymer ?
#
loop_
_entity_poly.entity_id
_entity_poly.type
_entity_poly.pdbx_seq_one_letter_code
_entity_poly.pdbx_strand_id
1 'polypeptide(L)'
;MKKINTSHILFYLLSALIFFFLGMVFAGITGAGKNQGLAGGAIVLGYGVMSGVIVFILAIVLARYLKNELIVLINKIYAALLIIFLLFSIYRYNTNRSDLNPDNQPQKTKVTTSSVSMISAPQALNSNKPPMGLGMAKPNFHDLHVLYFYNNPNLEKSISDHLPTDSLVFKRTERGIEISYAPPWFAPAHLKLDYDILYLRIISIQSGFIEVLVNEYNGQKSYLSKTNCQIKFWPEFLLTINSIEPLQPQNNLIRIKPLSHAAPINMQEYAFLKVLRISNQWAYVEQFDDGFKSLGKGWVKWRENGQLIVSYSLLS
;
A
#
# COMPACT_ATOMS: atom_id res chain seq x y z
N MET A 1 45.79 -26.88 -30.57
CA MET A 1 44.42 -26.52 -30.15
C MET A 1 43.44 -26.98 -31.22
N LYS A 2 42.44 -27.79 -30.87
CA LYS A 2 41.39 -28.23 -31.81
C LYS A 2 40.60 -26.99 -32.25
N LYS A 3 40.46 -26.76 -33.57
CA LYS A 3 39.76 -25.58 -34.11
C LYS A 3 38.31 -25.60 -33.63
N ILE A 4 37.86 -24.53 -32.99
CA ILE A 4 36.48 -24.40 -32.51
C ILE A 4 35.60 -24.22 -33.75
N ASN A 5 34.82 -25.26 -34.07
CA ASN A 5 33.83 -25.18 -35.14
C ASN A 5 32.55 -24.53 -34.62
N THR A 6 31.81 -23.84 -35.49
CA THR A 6 30.54 -23.18 -35.15
C THR A 6 29.54 -24.12 -34.45
N SER A 7 29.52 -25.40 -34.82
CA SER A 7 28.68 -26.43 -34.19
C SER A 7 28.97 -26.64 -32.69
N HIS A 8 30.20 -26.40 -32.24
CA HIS A 8 30.58 -26.54 -30.83
C HIS A 8 30.03 -25.36 -30.01
N ILE A 9 30.12 -24.14 -30.56
CA ILE A 9 29.57 -22.94 -29.93
C ILE A 9 28.05 -23.09 -29.76
N LEU A 10 27.38 -23.56 -30.82
CA LEU A 10 25.94 -23.81 -30.79
C LEU A 10 25.57 -24.88 -29.74
N PHE A 11 26.39 -25.92 -29.63
CA PHE A 11 26.20 -26.97 -28.62
C PHE A 11 26.27 -26.44 -27.20
N TYR A 12 27.25 -25.58 -26.89
CA TYR A 12 27.36 -24.99 -25.55
C TYR A 12 26.12 -24.16 -25.19
N LEU A 13 25.69 -23.30 -26.12
CA LEU A 13 24.58 -22.37 -25.90
C LEU A 13 23.25 -23.13 -25.78
N LEU A 14 22.97 -24.06 -26.69
CA LEU A 14 21.75 -24.88 -26.64
C LEU A 14 21.68 -25.76 -25.39
N SER A 15 22.80 -26.37 -24.98
CA SER A 15 22.86 -27.18 -23.76
C SER A 15 22.50 -26.34 -22.54
N ALA A 16 23.13 -25.17 -22.37
CA ALA A 16 22.86 -24.29 -21.24
C ALA A 16 21.39 -23.85 -21.20
N LEU A 17 20.84 -23.46 -22.35
CA LEU A 17 19.48 -22.94 -22.45
C LEU A 17 18.42 -24.01 -22.16
N ILE A 18 18.59 -25.22 -22.67
CA ILE A 18 17.65 -26.32 -22.41
C ILE A 18 17.69 -26.74 -20.94
N PHE A 19 18.88 -26.85 -20.36
CA PHE A 19 19.01 -27.24 -18.97
C PHE A 19 18.59 -26.13 -18.01
N PHE A 20 18.64 -24.87 -18.42
CA PHE A 20 18.01 -23.76 -17.70
C PHE A 20 16.49 -23.98 -17.58
N PHE A 21 15.81 -24.30 -18.69
CA PHE A 21 14.37 -24.59 -18.66
C PHE A 21 14.04 -25.86 -17.86
N LEU A 22 14.82 -26.93 -18.00
CA LEU A 22 14.68 -28.14 -17.18
C LEU A 22 14.85 -27.85 -15.68
N GLY A 23 15.80 -26.98 -15.31
CA GLY A 23 16.02 -26.55 -13.93
C GLY A 23 14.80 -25.81 -13.36
N MET A 24 14.20 -24.91 -14.14
CA MET A 24 12.96 -24.24 -13.74
C MET A 24 11.78 -25.22 -13.59
N VAL A 25 11.63 -26.18 -14.51
CA VAL A 25 10.59 -27.22 -14.41
C VAL A 25 10.81 -28.08 -13.16
N PHE A 26 12.04 -28.50 -12.90
CA PHE A 26 12.41 -29.27 -11.71
C PHE A 26 12.10 -28.51 -10.41
N ALA A 27 12.43 -27.22 -10.34
CA ALA A 27 12.07 -26.36 -9.21
C ALA A 27 10.55 -26.24 -9.01
N GLY A 28 9.79 -26.20 -10.12
CA GLY A 28 8.33 -26.22 -10.08
C GLY A 28 7.76 -27.53 -9.53
N ILE A 29 8.28 -28.68 -9.97
CA ILE A 29 7.85 -30.02 -9.53
C ILE A 29 8.19 -30.25 -8.05
N THR A 30 9.42 -29.93 -7.64
CA THR A 30 9.87 -30.06 -6.26
C THR A 30 9.22 -29.06 -5.31
N GLY A 31 8.55 -28.03 -5.85
CA GLY A 31 7.90 -27.00 -5.06
C GLY A 31 8.88 -26.05 -4.38
N ALA A 32 10.10 -25.91 -4.89
CA ALA A 32 11.15 -25.08 -4.31
C ALA A 32 10.72 -23.61 -4.10
N GLY A 33 9.80 -23.10 -4.93
CA GLY A 33 9.23 -21.76 -4.79
C GLY A 33 7.86 -21.68 -4.11
N LYS A 34 7.26 -22.80 -3.66
CA LYS A 34 5.92 -22.80 -3.05
C LYS A 34 5.94 -22.08 -1.71
N ASN A 35 4.91 -21.27 -1.44
CA ASN A 35 4.72 -20.48 -0.21
C ASN A 35 5.77 -19.40 0.07
N GLN A 36 6.65 -19.09 -0.88
CA GLN A 36 7.67 -18.04 -0.73
C GLN A 36 7.22 -16.68 -1.30
N GLY A 37 5.95 -16.54 -1.66
CA GLY A 37 5.40 -15.30 -2.24
C GLY A 37 6.18 -14.83 -3.46
N LEU A 38 6.59 -13.55 -3.45
CA LEU A 38 7.37 -12.93 -4.53
C LEU A 38 8.76 -13.56 -4.72
N ALA A 39 9.35 -14.11 -3.64
CA ALA A 39 10.67 -14.77 -3.71
C ALA A 39 10.62 -16.12 -4.44
N GLY A 40 9.43 -16.74 -4.55
CA GLY A 40 9.25 -18.01 -5.26
C GLY A 40 9.71 -17.96 -6.73
N GLY A 41 9.46 -16.83 -7.41
CA GLY A 41 9.92 -16.63 -8.78
C GLY A 41 11.44 -16.56 -8.90
N ALA A 42 12.10 -15.83 -7.99
CA ALA A 42 13.55 -15.71 -7.95
C ALA A 42 14.22 -17.06 -7.62
N ILE A 43 13.64 -17.86 -6.72
CA ILE A 43 14.14 -19.20 -6.39
C ILE A 43 14.08 -20.11 -7.63
N VAL A 44 12.94 -20.16 -8.32
CA VAL A 44 12.78 -20.98 -9.54
C VAL A 44 13.76 -20.55 -10.63
N LEU A 45 13.94 -19.23 -10.82
CA LEU A 45 14.92 -18.69 -11.77
C LEU A 45 16.35 -19.08 -11.38
N GLY A 46 16.68 -19.03 -10.07
CA GLY A 46 17.98 -19.46 -9.54
C GLY A 46 18.30 -20.92 -9.86
N TYR A 47 17.33 -21.84 -9.71
CA TYR A 47 17.50 -23.24 -10.12
C TYR A 47 17.80 -23.38 -11.61
N GLY A 48 17.12 -22.60 -12.46
CA GLY A 48 17.41 -22.55 -13.89
C GLY A 48 18.83 -22.08 -14.18
N VAL A 49 19.28 -20.97 -13.56
CA VAL A 49 20.64 -20.46 -13.79
C VAL A 49 21.69 -21.47 -13.35
N MET A 50 21.52 -22.07 -12.16
CA MET A 50 22.47 -23.05 -11.62
C MET A 50 22.59 -24.29 -12.52
N SER A 51 21.46 -24.86 -12.97
CA SER A 51 21.50 -26.02 -13.87
C SER A 51 22.13 -25.67 -15.22
N GLY A 52 21.80 -24.50 -15.78
CA GLY A 52 22.37 -24.01 -17.04
C GLY A 52 23.89 -23.85 -16.97
N VAL A 53 24.42 -23.25 -15.90
CA VAL A 53 25.88 -23.05 -15.71
C VAL A 53 26.61 -24.38 -15.54
N ILE A 54 26.09 -25.29 -14.71
CA ILE A 54 26.70 -26.61 -14.49
C ILE A 54 26.81 -27.36 -15.82
N VAL A 55 25.73 -27.38 -16.61
CA VAL A 55 25.71 -28.10 -17.89
C VAL A 55 26.53 -27.38 -18.96
N PHE A 56 26.63 -26.06 -18.95
CA PHE A 56 27.51 -25.32 -19.84
C PHE A 56 28.99 -25.75 -19.66
N ILE A 57 29.44 -25.85 -18.41
CA ILE A 57 30.80 -26.31 -18.09
C ILE A 57 31.00 -27.76 -18.57
N LEU A 58 30.04 -28.64 -18.28
CA LEU A 58 30.09 -30.03 -18.74
C LEU A 58 30.11 -30.13 -20.27
N ALA A 59 29.33 -29.31 -20.97
CA ALA A 59 29.28 -29.28 -22.43
C ALA A 59 30.64 -28.89 -23.04
N ILE A 60 31.36 -27.94 -22.44
CA ILE A 60 32.73 -27.57 -22.86
C ILE A 60 33.68 -28.77 -22.75
N VAL A 61 33.58 -29.53 -21.67
CA VAL A 61 34.41 -30.74 -21.47
C VAL A 61 34.01 -31.83 -22.46
N LEU A 62 32.72 -32.16 -22.57
CA LEU A 62 32.18 -33.20 -23.45
C LEU A 62 32.51 -32.95 -24.93
N ALA A 63 32.45 -31.71 -25.40
CA ALA A 63 32.74 -31.39 -26.79
C ALA A 63 34.20 -31.69 -27.20
N ARG A 64 35.12 -31.85 -26.24
CA ARG A 64 36.49 -32.30 -26.54
C ARG A 64 36.52 -33.77 -26.98
N TYR A 65 35.66 -34.59 -26.39
CA TYR A 65 35.61 -36.05 -26.56
C TYR A 65 34.63 -36.49 -27.65
N LEU A 66 33.61 -35.68 -27.96
CA LEU A 66 32.60 -36.03 -28.96
C LEU A 66 33.07 -35.78 -30.40
N LYS A 67 32.63 -36.65 -31.32
CA LYS A 67 32.81 -36.46 -32.76
C LYS A 67 31.88 -35.35 -33.27
N ASN A 68 32.31 -34.60 -34.27
CA ASN A 68 31.57 -33.44 -34.78
C ASN A 68 30.17 -33.82 -35.31
N GLU A 69 30.04 -34.98 -35.96
CA GLU A 69 28.76 -35.51 -36.46
C GLU A 69 27.74 -35.72 -35.33
N LEU A 70 28.21 -36.25 -34.19
CA LEU A 70 27.38 -36.49 -33.01
C LEU A 70 26.95 -35.17 -32.36
N ILE A 71 27.84 -34.17 -32.31
CA ILE A 71 27.51 -32.81 -31.84
C ILE A 71 26.41 -32.18 -32.70
N VAL A 72 26.51 -32.31 -34.03
CA VAL A 72 25.48 -31.80 -34.96
C VAL A 72 24.14 -32.50 -34.75
N LEU A 73 24.14 -33.81 -34.52
CA LEU A 73 22.93 -34.57 -34.21
C LEU A 73 22.29 -34.10 -32.88
N ILE A 74 23.08 -33.95 -31.81
CA ILE A 74 22.58 -33.46 -30.52
C ILE A 74 22.00 -32.05 -30.66
N ASN A 75 22.66 -31.15 -31.40
CA ASN A 75 22.14 -29.80 -31.63
C ASN A 75 20.76 -29.81 -32.28
N LYS A 76 20.51 -30.72 -33.23
CA LYS A 76 19.19 -30.87 -33.87
C LYS A 76 18.14 -31.32 -32.85
N ILE A 77 18.47 -32.29 -32.00
CA ILE A 77 17.58 -32.77 -30.93
C ILE A 77 17.28 -31.66 -29.94
N TYR A 78 18.30 -30.91 -29.53
CA TYR A 78 18.17 -29.78 -28.62
C TYR A 78 17.31 -28.66 -29.22
N ALA A 79 17.53 -28.29 -30.48
CA ALA A 79 16.69 -27.32 -31.17
C ALA A 79 15.21 -27.77 -31.21
N ALA A 80 14.95 -29.04 -31.51
CA ALA A 80 13.60 -29.60 -31.52
C ALA A 80 12.93 -29.55 -30.13
N LEU A 81 13.65 -29.94 -29.07
CA LEU A 81 13.16 -29.86 -27.69
C LEU A 81 12.85 -28.42 -27.27
N LEU A 82 13.68 -27.47 -27.68
CA LEU A 82 13.48 -26.06 -27.37
C LEU A 82 12.23 -25.50 -28.06
N ILE A 83 12.00 -25.86 -29.32
CA ILE A 83 10.77 -25.49 -30.05
C ILE A 83 9.53 -26.07 -29.34
N ILE A 84 9.56 -27.35 -28.97
CA ILE A 84 8.47 -28.00 -28.23
C ILE A 84 8.20 -27.26 -26.90
N PHE A 85 9.26 -26.89 -26.17
CA PHE A 85 9.14 -26.17 -24.91
C PHE A 85 8.55 -24.76 -25.08
N LEU A 86 8.96 -24.03 -26.11
CA LEU A 86 8.41 -22.70 -26.43
C LEU A 86 6.93 -22.80 -26.82
N LEU A 87 6.57 -23.76 -27.67
CA LEU A 87 5.17 -23.99 -28.05
C LEU A 87 4.31 -24.34 -26.83
N PHE A 88 4.80 -25.23 -25.94
CA PHE A 88 4.13 -25.57 -24.69
C PHE A 88 3.97 -24.35 -23.77
N SER A 89 5.01 -23.51 -23.66
CA SER A 89 4.99 -22.30 -22.83
C SER A 89 4.00 -21.26 -23.36
N ILE A 90 3.93 -21.06 -24.69
CA ILE A 90 2.96 -20.17 -25.34
C ILE A 90 1.54 -20.69 -25.16
N TYR A 91 1.34 -22.00 -25.37
CA TYR A 91 0.04 -22.64 -25.15
C TYR A 91 -0.44 -22.42 -23.71
N ARG A 92 0.40 -22.74 -22.72
CA ARG A 92 0.07 -22.56 -21.30
C ARG A 92 -0.19 -21.10 -20.94
N TYR A 93 0.58 -20.16 -21.50
CA TYR A 93 0.39 -18.74 -21.27
C TYR A 93 -0.98 -18.25 -21.80
N ASN A 94 -1.36 -18.71 -22.99
CA ASN A 94 -2.65 -18.36 -23.59
C ASN A 94 -3.82 -19.00 -22.85
N THR A 95 -3.73 -20.28 -22.47
CA THR A 95 -4.78 -20.96 -21.68
C THR A 95 -5.01 -20.24 -20.34
N ASN A 96 -3.94 -19.90 -19.62
CA ASN A 96 -4.06 -19.17 -18.35
C ASN A 96 -4.63 -17.74 -18.51
N ARG A 97 -4.55 -17.14 -19.71
CA ARG A 97 -5.19 -15.84 -20.00
C ARG A 97 -6.66 -15.96 -20.33
N SER A 98 -7.10 -17.06 -20.94
CA SER A 98 -8.51 -17.31 -21.24
C SER A 98 -9.35 -17.51 -19.97
N ASP A 99 -8.73 -17.97 -18.87
CA ASP A 99 -9.38 -18.08 -17.56
C ASP A 99 -9.52 -16.73 -16.82
N LEU A 100 -8.91 -15.65 -17.33
CA LEU A 100 -9.07 -14.27 -16.83
C LEU A 100 -10.20 -13.53 -17.56
N ASN A 101 -11.28 -14.25 -17.89
CA ASN A 101 -12.48 -13.65 -18.46
C ASN A 101 -13.22 -12.84 -17.37
N PRO A 102 -13.48 -11.54 -17.52
CA PRO A 102 -14.08 -10.69 -16.48
C PRO A 102 -15.49 -11.10 -16.06
N ASP A 103 -16.17 -11.94 -16.86
CA ASP A 103 -17.50 -12.48 -16.54
C ASP A 103 -17.47 -13.72 -15.62
N ASN A 104 -16.29 -14.29 -15.38
CA ASN A 104 -16.07 -15.36 -14.39
C ASN A 104 -15.31 -14.83 -13.18
N GLN A 105 -15.68 -13.64 -12.67
CA GLN A 105 -15.43 -13.39 -11.25
C GLN A 105 -16.15 -14.50 -10.48
N PRO A 106 -15.48 -15.26 -9.60
CA PRO A 106 -16.18 -16.20 -8.75
C PRO A 106 -17.26 -15.42 -8.02
N GLN A 107 -18.52 -15.76 -8.24
CA GLN A 107 -19.62 -15.35 -7.38
C GLN A 107 -19.11 -15.55 -5.96
N LYS A 108 -19.02 -14.45 -5.20
CA LYS A 108 -18.66 -14.46 -3.78
C LYS A 108 -19.48 -15.57 -3.13
N THR A 109 -18.86 -16.72 -2.92
CA THR A 109 -19.48 -17.78 -2.14
C THR A 109 -19.68 -17.14 -0.78
N LYS A 110 -20.94 -16.99 -0.38
CA LYS A 110 -21.29 -16.62 0.99
C LYS A 110 -20.72 -17.75 1.86
N VAL A 111 -19.47 -17.60 2.28
CA VAL A 111 -18.88 -18.49 3.26
C VAL A 111 -19.62 -18.16 4.55
N THR A 112 -20.52 -19.05 4.94
CA THR A 112 -21.00 -19.13 6.32
C THR A 112 -19.77 -19.45 7.17
N THR A 113 -19.08 -18.41 7.63
CA THR A 113 -17.98 -18.55 8.56
C THR A 113 -18.56 -19.00 9.89
N SER A 114 -18.31 -20.27 10.22
CA SER A 114 -18.32 -20.76 11.59
C SER A 114 -17.57 -19.77 12.47
N SER A 115 -18.21 -19.35 13.55
CA SER A 115 -17.69 -18.44 14.56
C SER A 115 -16.34 -18.92 15.07
N VAL A 116 -15.26 -18.32 14.57
CA VAL A 116 -13.95 -18.41 15.20
C VAL A 116 -14.00 -17.52 16.43
N SER A 117 -13.79 -18.16 17.58
CA SER A 117 -13.72 -17.56 18.90
C SER A 117 -12.79 -16.36 18.89
N MET A 118 -13.34 -15.17 19.15
CA MET A 118 -12.54 -13.99 19.40
C MET A 118 -11.73 -14.22 20.68
N ILE A 119 -10.40 -14.25 20.54
CA ILE A 119 -9.52 -14.03 21.68
C ILE A 119 -9.83 -12.61 22.17
N SER A 120 -10.41 -12.52 23.36
CA SER A 120 -10.84 -11.28 23.98
C SER A 120 -9.63 -10.39 24.23
N ALA A 121 -9.53 -9.30 23.46
CA ALA A 121 -8.75 -8.14 23.87
C ALA A 121 -9.42 -7.52 25.12
N PRO A 122 -8.66 -7.00 26.09
CA PRO A 122 -9.24 -6.41 27.29
C PRO A 122 -10.13 -5.23 26.91
N GLN A 123 -11.35 -5.26 27.44
CA GLN A 123 -12.43 -4.30 27.20
C GLN A 123 -11.95 -2.87 27.49
N ALA A 124 -11.69 -2.10 26.44
CA ALA A 124 -11.67 -0.65 26.51
C ALA A 124 -13.11 -0.13 26.35
N LEU A 125 -13.46 0.80 27.22
CA LEU A 125 -14.79 1.35 27.45
C LEU A 125 -15.63 1.61 26.19
N ASN A 126 -16.92 1.31 26.34
CA ASN A 126 -18.04 1.76 25.52
C ASN A 126 -17.92 3.23 25.09
N SER A 127 -17.54 3.45 23.84
CA SER A 127 -18.00 4.58 23.03
C SER A 127 -18.00 4.13 21.57
N ASN A 128 -19.20 3.96 20.98
CA ASN A 128 -19.42 3.60 19.57
C ASN A 128 -18.91 4.64 18.54
N LYS A 129 -18.05 5.58 18.96
CA LYS A 129 -17.39 6.54 18.08
C LYS A 129 -15.91 6.23 18.03
N PRO A 130 -15.29 6.17 16.83
CA PRO A 130 -13.85 5.99 16.72
C PRO A 130 -13.14 7.10 17.50
N PRO A 131 -12.03 6.79 18.19
CA PRO A 131 -11.29 7.77 18.97
C PRO A 131 -10.90 8.96 18.09
N MET A 132 -10.90 10.17 18.66
CA MET A 132 -10.54 11.40 17.94
C MET A 132 -9.21 11.29 17.19
N GLY A 133 -8.28 10.50 17.74
CA GLY A 133 -6.91 10.39 17.25
C GLY A 133 -6.08 11.63 17.61
N LEU A 134 -4.79 11.56 17.27
CA LEU A 134 -3.83 12.64 17.53
C LEU A 134 -3.85 13.71 16.42
N GLY A 135 -4.29 13.32 15.22
CA GLY A 135 -4.34 14.16 14.04
C GLY A 135 -4.42 13.33 12.76
N MET A 136 -3.78 13.81 11.71
CA MET A 136 -3.81 13.22 10.38
C MET A 136 -2.40 12.92 9.86
N ALA A 137 -2.25 11.79 9.20
CA ALA A 137 -1.06 11.43 8.43
C ALA A 137 -1.41 11.48 6.93
N LYS A 138 -0.59 12.21 6.17
CA LYS A 138 -0.63 12.22 4.71
C LYS A 138 0.57 11.44 4.18
N PRO A 139 0.38 10.29 3.53
CA PRO A 139 1.48 9.58 2.87
C PRO A 139 2.14 10.47 1.81
N ASN A 140 3.47 10.39 1.66
CA ASN A 140 4.17 11.11 0.61
C ASN A 140 4.10 10.36 -0.72
N PHE A 141 2.91 10.25 -1.30
CA PHE A 141 2.65 9.46 -2.51
C PHE A 141 3.18 10.10 -3.82
N HIS A 142 3.82 11.29 -3.75
CA HIS A 142 4.56 11.86 -4.88
C HIS A 142 5.93 11.21 -5.04
N ASP A 143 6.60 10.93 -3.93
CA ASP A 143 7.94 10.33 -3.90
C ASP A 143 7.88 8.82 -3.67
N LEU A 144 6.80 8.32 -3.08
CA LEU A 144 6.61 6.91 -2.75
C LEU A 144 5.77 6.18 -3.80
N HIS A 145 6.35 5.13 -4.39
CA HIS A 145 5.60 4.22 -5.25
C HIS A 145 4.71 3.25 -4.43
N VAL A 146 5.16 2.85 -3.24
CA VAL A 146 4.47 1.88 -2.40
C VAL A 146 4.44 2.35 -0.95
N LEU A 147 3.26 2.34 -0.34
CA LEU A 147 3.09 2.52 1.11
C LEU A 147 2.78 1.17 1.74
N TYR A 148 3.71 0.66 2.55
CA TYR A 148 3.56 -0.61 3.23
C TYR A 148 2.77 -0.49 4.53
N PHE A 149 1.87 -1.44 4.75
CA PHE A 149 1.12 -1.65 5.99
C PHE A 149 1.77 -2.76 6.80
N TYR A 150 1.90 -2.53 8.11
CA TYR A 150 2.48 -3.48 9.04
C TYR A 150 1.47 -3.86 10.13
N ASN A 151 1.62 -5.07 10.66
CA ASN A 151 0.86 -5.54 11.80
C ASN A 151 1.78 -5.67 13.02
N ASN A 152 1.40 -5.03 14.12
CA ASN A 152 2.05 -5.10 15.44
C ASN A 152 3.60 -5.07 15.40
N PRO A 153 4.22 -3.94 15.01
CA PRO A 153 5.66 -3.82 14.91
C PRO A 153 6.34 -3.95 16.27
N ASN A 154 7.43 -4.71 16.33
CA ASN A 154 8.33 -4.70 17.49
C ASN A 154 9.05 -3.35 17.57
N LEU A 155 8.89 -2.64 18.69
CA LEU A 155 9.40 -1.28 18.93
C LEU A 155 10.93 -1.19 19.05
N GLU A 156 11.58 -2.31 19.36
CA GLU A 156 13.04 -2.37 19.55
C GLU A 156 13.80 -2.63 18.25
N LYS A 157 13.07 -2.95 17.17
CA LYS A 157 13.65 -3.29 15.87
C LYS A 157 13.48 -2.15 14.86
N SER A 158 14.38 -2.13 13.88
CA SER A 158 14.28 -1.18 12.76
C SER A 158 13.10 -1.55 11.87
N ILE A 159 12.54 -0.57 11.15
CA ILE A 159 11.44 -0.77 10.18
C ILE A 159 11.81 -1.83 9.13
N SER A 160 13.08 -1.90 8.75
CA SER A 160 13.60 -2.89 7.79
C SER A 160 13.51 -4.34 8.27
N ASP A 161 13.37 -4.56 9.58
CA ASP A 161 13.28 -5.89 10.18
C ASP A 161 11.83 -6.41 10.23
N HIS A 162 10.85 -5.61 9.84
CA HIS A 162 9.44 -5.98 9.81
C HIS A 162 9.00 -6.32 8.38
N LEU A 163 8.26 -7.41 8.25
CA LEU A 163 7.63 -7.77 6.98
C LEU A 163 6.31 -7.00 6.81
N PRO A 164 6.11 -6.32 5.67
CA PRO A 164 4.81 -5.75 5.34
C PRO A 164 3.73 -6.82 5.29
N THR A 165 2.57 -6.52 5.86
CA THR A 165 1.37 -7.35 5.77
C THR A 165 0.59 -7.07 4.48
N ASP A 166 0.59 -5.81 4.04
CA ASP A 166 -0.12 -5.37 2.84
C ASP A 166 0.47 -4.05 2.32
N SER A 167 -0.09 -3.46 1.26
CA SER A 167 0.39 -2.19 0.72
C SER A 167 -0.65 -1.38 -0.06
N LEU A 168 -0.41 -0.07 -0.22
CA LEU A 168 -0.96 0.73 -1.31
C LEU A 168 0.11 0.93 -2.37
N VAL A 169 -0.25 0.76 -3.64
CA VAL A 169 0.65 1.06 -4.76
C VAL A 169 0.11 2.26 -5.52
N PHE A 170 0.95 3.29 -5.64
CA PHE A 170 0.67 4.52 -6.36
C PHE A 170 1.28 4.46 -7.75
N LYS A 171 0.54 4.85 -8.78
CA LYS A 171 1.00 4.91 -10.15
C LYS A 171 0.87 6.34 -10.65
N ARG A 172 1.95 6.87 -11.23
CA ARG A 172 1.92 8.15 -11.93
C ARG A 172 1.37 7.96 -13.34
N THR A 173 0.37 8.74 -13.69
CA THR A 173 -0.24 8.83 -15.02
C THR A 173 -0.05 10.23 -15.58
N GLU A 174 -0.41 10.45 -16.85
CA GLU A 174 -0.40 11.79 -17.46
C GLU A 174 -1.34 12.77 -16.75
N ARG A 175 -2.37 12.25 -16.06
CA ARG A 175 -3.41 13.04 -15.39
C ARG A 175 -3.13 13.28 -13.90
N GLY A 176 -2.10 12.65 -13.34
CA GLY A 176 -1.76 12.80 -11.92
C GLY A 176 -1.29 11.49 -11.28
N ILE A 177 -1.65 11.29 -10.02
CA ILE A 177 -1.32 10.09 -9.25
C ILE A 177 -2.59 9.32 -8.97
N GLU A 178 -2.56 8.02 -9.22
CA GLU A 178 -3.67 7.10 -9.01
C GLU A 178 -3.22 5.94 -8.12
N ILE A 179 -4.15 5.28 -7.44
CA ILE A 179 -3.86 4.02 -6.75
C ILE A 179 -4.06 2.87 -7.74
N SER A 180 -2.98 2.16 -8.09
CA SER A 180 -3.06 0.94 -8.91
C SER A 180 -3.42 -0.30 -8.10
N TYR A 181 -3.14 -0.29 -6.79
CA TYR A 181 -3.54 -1.36 -5.88
C TYR A 181 -3.87 -0.79 -4.51
N ALA A 182 -5.04 -1.16 -4.00
CA ALA A 182 -5.40 -1.00 -2.60
C ALA A 182 -5.98 -2.29 -2.04
N PRO A 183 -5.74 -2.57 -0.75
CA PRO A 183 -6.41 -3.67 -0.09
C PRO A 183 -7.94 -3.45 -0.09
N PRO A 184 -8.77 -4.49 -0.27
CA PRO A 184 -10.23 -4.34 -0.31
C PRO A 184 -10.86 -3.73 0.96
N TRP A 185 -10.12 -3.76 2.06
CA TRP A 185 -10.53 -3.21 3.36
C TRP A 185 -10.12 -1.75 3.54
N PHE A 186 -9.40 -1.13 2.61
CA PHE A 186 -8.88 0.23 2.77
C PHE A 186 -9.99 1.28 2.56
N ALA A 187 -10.31 2.02 3.61
CA ALA A 187 -11.32 3.08 3.62
C ALA A 187 -10.87 4.23 4.54
N PRO A 188 -9.94 5.08 4.07
CA PRO A 188 -9.29 6.10 4.89
C PRO A 188 -10.23 7.23 5.28
N ALA A 189 -9.76 8.15 6.14
CA ALA A 189 -10.53 9.33 6.55
C ALA A 189 -10.88 10.23 5.37
N HIS A 190 -9.93 10.45 4.46
CA HIS A 190 -10.16 11.20 3.22
C HIS A 190 -9.37 10.57 2.08
N LEU A 191 -10.00 10.44 0.90
CA LEU A 191 -9.37 9.94 -0.32
C LEU A 191 -9.91 10.69 -1.53
N LYS A 192 -9.08 11.57 -2.10
CA LYS A 192 -9.37 12.34 -3.32
C LYS A 192 -8.03 12.74 -3.96
N LEU A 193 -7.39 11.80 -4.67
CA LEU A 193 -6.01 11.94 -5.16
C LEU A 193 -5.84 12.99 -6.26
N ASP A 194 -6.89 13.24 -7.03
CA ASP A 194 -7.00 14.36 -7.99
C ASP A 194 -6.89 15.74 -7.32
N TYR A 195 -7.14 15.81 -6.01
CA TYR A 195 -6.94 17.00 -5.17
C TYR A 195 -5.74 16.86 -4.22
N ASP A 196 -4.87 15.87 -4.43
CA ASP A 196 -3.72 15.60 -3.55
C ASP A 196 -4.14 15.31 -2.08
N ILE A 197 -5.32 14.72 -1.90
CA ILE A 197 -5.90 14.38 -0.59
C ILE A 197 -5.85 12.87 -0.37
N LEU A 198 -5.05 12.47 0.60
CA LEU A 198 -5.12 11.15 1.24
C LEU A 198 -4.73 11.33 2.70
N TYR A 199 -5.69 11.20 3.61
CA TYR A 199 -5.46 11.37 5.05
C TYR A 199 -5.89 10.13 5.83
N LEU A 200 -5.01 9.73 6.74
CA LEU A 200 -5.22 8.63 7.68
C LEU A 200 -5.23 9.19 9.10
N ARG A 201 -6.23 8.83 9.90
CA ARG A 201 -6.30 9.30 11.29
C ARG A 201 -5.24 8.58 12.13
N ILE A 202 -4.43 9.35 12.85
CA ILE A 202 -3.38 8.80 13.71
C ILE A 202 -3.98 8.42 15.06
N ILE A 203 -3.77 7.18 15.50
CA ILE A 203 -4.17 6.67 16.81
C ILE A 203 -3.03 6.83 17.82
N SER A 204 -1.83 6.41 17.44
CA SER A 204 -0.65 6.49 18.30
C SER A 204 0.62 6.72 17.47
N ILE A 205 1.66 7.27 18.11
CA ILE A 205 2.96 7.52 17.50
C ILE A 205 4.02 6.78 18.30
N GLN A 206 4.90 6.09 17.60
CA GLN A 206 6.01 5.31 18.13
C GLN A 206 7.32 5.76 17.42
N SER A 207 8.47 5.23 17.85
CA SER A 207 9.78 5.70 17.37
C SER A 207 9.91 5.71 15.84
N GLY A 208 9.59 4.59 15.18
CA GLY A 208 9.63 4.45 13.71
C GLY A 208 8.27 4.33 13.04
N PHE A 209 7.20 4.08 13.80
CA PHE A 209 5.88 3.80 13.27
C PHE A 209 4.83 4.78 13.76
N ILE A 210 3.79 4.94 12.95
CA ILE A 210 2.52 5.51 13.37
C ILE A 210 1.44 4.44 13.25
N GLU A 211 0.62 4.31 14.28
CA GLU A 211 -0.60 3.52 14.21
C GLU A 211 -1.71 4.43 13.66
N VAL A 212 -2.36 3.99 12.59
CA VAL A 212 -3.41 4.75 11.91
C VAL A 212 -4.66 3.93 11.73
N LEU A 213 -5.81 4.60 11.64
CA LEU A 213 -7.03 4.00 11.10
C LEU A 213 -6.92 3.93 9.59
N VAL A 214 -7.00 2.71 9.07
CA VAL A 214 -6.99 2.42 7.64
C VAL A 214 -8.40 2.14 7.10
N ASN A 215 -9.36 1.96 7.99
CA ASN A 215 -10.78 1.86 7.67
C ASN A 215 -11.61 2.56 8.75
N GLU A 216 -12.21 3.70 8.42
CA GLU A 216 -13.02 4.49 9.38
C GLU A 216 -14.38 3.83 9.67
N TYR A 217 -14.87 2.92 8.82
CA TYR A 217 -16.17 2.27 9.00
C TYR A 217 -16.14 1.14 10.03
N ASN A 218 -15.09 0.31 10.00
CA ASN A 218 -14.95 -0.84 10.91
C ASN A 218 -13.89 -0.63 12.01
N GLY A 219 -13.18 0.51 12.00
CA GLY A 219 -12.15 0.83 12.99
C GLY A 219 -10.85 0.06 12.82
N GLN A 220 -10.61 -0.58 11.66
CA GLN A 220 -9.39 -1.34 11.40
C GLN A 220 -8.17 -0.41 11.44
N LYS A 221 -7.14 -0.87 12.16
CA LYS A 221 -5.88 -0.16 12.35
C LYS A 221 -4.74 -0.88 11.65
N SER A 222 -3.72 -0.12 11.29
CA SER A 222 -2.45 -0.65 10.81
C SER A 222 -1.32 0.29 11.17
N TYR A 223 -0.10 -0.19 11.05
CA TYR A 223 1.11 0.57 11.28
C TYR A 223 1.72 1.00 9.95
N LEU A 224 2.18 2.24 9.90
CA LEU A 224 2.91 2.81 8.77
C LEU A 224 4.26 3.33 9.23
N SER A 225 5.24 3.32 8.33
CA SER A 225 6.50 4.03 8.57
C SER A 225 6.24 5.52 8.75
N LYS A 226 6.74 6.08 9.86
CA LYS A 226 6.64 7.51 10.16
C LYS A 226 7.32 8.38 9.08
N THR A 227 8.43 7.90 8.52
CA THR A 227 9.21 8.65 7.51
C THR A 227 8.48 8.79 6.18
N ASN A 228 7.50 7.92 5.93
CA ASN A 228 6.74 7.89 4.69
C ASN A 228 5.50 8.80 4.73
N CYS A 229 5.29 9.52 5.83
CA CYS A 229 4.09 10.31 6.06
C CYS A 229 4.45 11.72 6.56
N GLN A 230 3.78 12.73 6.01
CA GLN A 230 3.68 14.02 6.65
C GLN A 230 2.62 13.95 7.75
N ILE A 231 3.03 14.18 8.99
CA ILE A 231 2.15 14.15 10.15
C ILE A 231 1.74 15.58 10.48
N LYS A 232 0.43 15.79 10.67
CA LYS A 232 -0.14 17.02 11.22
C LYS A 232 -1.02 16.67 12.40
N PHE A 233 -0.68 17.16 13.58
CA PHE A 233 -1.58 17.05 14.74
C PHE A 233 -2.83 17.89 14.52
N TRP A 234 -3.90 17.63 15.28
CA TRP A 234 -5.16 18.38 15.11
C TRP A 234 -5.00 19.90 15.05
N PRO A 235 -4.23 20.57 15.93
CA PRO A 235 -4.01 22.01 15.83
C PRO A 235 -3.44 22.47 14.48
N GLU A 236 -2.45 21.74 13.97
CA GLU A 236 -1.77 22.03 12.70
C GLU A 236 -2.68 21.71 11.51
N PHE A 237 -3.39 20.60 11.59
CA PHE A 237 -4.33 20.17 10.55
C PHE A 237 -5.49 21.16 10.41
N LEU A 238 -6.11 21.57 11.51
CA LEU A 238 -7.22 22.54 11.51
C LEU A 238 -6.82 23.93 11.01
N LEU A 239 -5.54 24.27 11.00
CA LEU A 239 -5.04 25.50 10.38
C LEU A 239 -4.87 25.39 8.85
N THR A 240 -4.93 24.18 8.31
CA THR A 240 -4.67 23.89 6.89
C THR A 240 -5.92 23.58 6.07
N ILE A 241 -7.05 23.40 6.74
CA ILE A 241 -8.36 23.13 6.14
C ILE A 241 -9.05 24.45 5.72
N ASN A 242 -10.09 24.34 4.90
CA ASN A 242 -10.83 25.49 4.41
C ASN A 242 -11.67 26.13 5.52
N SER A 243 -12.48 25.32 6.19
CA SER A 243 -13.43 25.81 7.20
C SER A 243 -13.71 24.78 8.30
N ILE A 244 -14.20 25.28 9.43
CA ILE A 244 -14.79 24.48 10.51
C ILE A 244 -16.22 24.93 10.81
N GLU A 245 -17.01 24.01 11.33
CA GLU A 245 -18.37 24.28 11.79
C GLU A 245 -18.60 23.60 13.14
N PRO A 246 -19.24 24.25 14.13
CA PRO A 246 -19.60 23.59 15.37
C PRO A 246 -20.62 22.49 15.11
N LEU A 247 -20.42 21.29 15.66
CA LEU A 247 -21.40 20.19 15.53
C LEU A 247 -22.74 20.51 16.20
N GLN A 248 -22.70 21.37 17.22
CA GLN A 248 -23.87 21.88 17.93
C GLN A 248 -23.74 23.40 18.08
N PRO A 249 -24.12 24.20 17.07
CA PRO A 249 -23.93 25.65 17.07
C PRO A 249 -24.57 26.36 18.26
N GLN A 250 -25.71 25.85 18.76
CA GLN A 250 -26.40 26.42 19.92
C GLN A 250 -25.65 26.21 21.25
N ASN A 251 -24.87 25.14 21.37
CA ASN A 251 -24.15 24.77 22.59
C ASN A 251 -22.67 25.20 22.56
N ASN A 252 -22.09 25.34 21.37
CA ASN A 252 -20.70 25.71 21.16
C ASN A 252 -20.59 27.08 20.50
N LEU A 253 -21.05 28.09 21.25
CA LEU A 253 -21.09 29.48 20.80
C LEU A 253 -19.67 30.05 20.61
N ILE A 254 -19.55 30.97 19.65
CA ILE A 254 -18.33 31.77 19.43
C ILE A 254 -18.24 32.84 20.53
N ARG A 255 -17.08 32.93 21.19
CA ARG A 255 -16.85 33.77 22.38
C ARG A 255 -15.76 34.80 22.15
N ILE A 256 -15.80 35.88 22.93
CA ILE A 256 -14.77 36.93 22.88
C ILE A 256 -13.40 36.48 23.41
N LYS A 257 -13.36 35.43 24.25
CA LYS A 257 -12.15 34.89 24.89
C LYS A 257 -12.21 33.35 24.92
N PRO A 258 -11.05 32.65 24.99
CA PRO A 258 -10.99 31.19 25.01
C PRO A 258 -11.33 30.62 26.40
N LEU A 259 -12.50 30.96 26.93
CA LEU A 259 -13.00 30.56 28.25
C LEU A 259 -14.47 30.20 28.15
N SER A 260 -14.89 29.11 28.80
CA SER A 260 -16.28 28.64 28.73
C SER A 260 -17.31 29.62 29.31
N HIS A 261 -16.89 30.50 30.22
CA HIS A 261 -17.74 31.52 30.84
C HIS A 261 -17.64 32.90 30.14
N ALA A 262 -16.85 33.04 29.08
CA ALA A 262 -16.73 34.32 28.37
C ALA A 262 -18.02 34.63 27.58
N ALA A 263 -18.36 35.91 27.46
CA ALA A 263 -19.52 36.35 26.72
C ALA A 263 -19.48 35.84 25.25
N PRO A 264 -20.62 35.38 24.70
CA PRO A 264 -20.71 35.11 23.27
C PRO A 264 -20.60 36.41 22.47
N ILE A 265 -20.15 36.30 21.23
CA ILE A 265 -20.21 37.42 20.28
C ILE A 265 -21.64 37.48 19.75
N ASN A 266 -22.18 38.70 19.57
CA ASN A 266 -23.50 38.88 18.97
C ASN A 266 -23.44 38.35 17.53
N MET A 267 -24.10 37.21 17.28
CA MET A 267 -23.96 36.46 16.04
C MET A 267 -24.77 37.14 14.93
N GLN A 268 -24.11 37.44 13.81
CA GLN A 268 -24.76 37.50 12.50
C GLN A 268 -24.80 36.09 11.93
N GLU A 269 -25.79 35.75 11.11
CA GLU A 269 -25.78 34.49 10.36
C GLU A 269 -24.51 34.47 9.49
N TYR A 270 -23.66 33.46 9.72
CA TYR A 270 -22.40 33.25 9.00
C TYR A 270 -22.51 31.97 8.18
N ALA A 271 -21.83 31.94 7.04
CA ALA A 271 -21.78 30.78 6.14
C ALA A 271 -20.72 29.78 6.60
N PHE A 272 -19.50 30.25 6.92
CA PHE A 272 -18.40 29.39 7.35
C PHE A 272 -17.41 30.09 8.27
N LEU A 273 -16.60 29.29 8.99
CA LEU A 273 -15.56 29.77 9.90
C LEU A 273 -14.18 29.36 9.41
N LYS A 274 -13.28 30.33 9.24
CA LYS A 274 -11.87 30.06 8.93
C LYS A 274 -11.03 30.08 10.20
N VAL A 275 -10.23 29.05 10.42
CA VAL A 275 -9.34 28.97 11.59
C VAL A 275 -8.10 29.84 11.36
N LEU A 276 -7.83 30.76 12.29
CA LEU A 276 -6.66 31.64 12.26
C LEU A 276 -5.60 31.25 13.28
N ARG A 277 -5.98 30.67 14.43
CA ARG A 277 -5.07 30.25 15.49
C ARG A 277 -5.70 29.18 16.37
N ILE A 278 -4.91 28.25 16.89
CA ILE A 278 -5.34 27.27 17.90
C ILE A 278 -4.66 27.56 19.23
N SER A 279 -5.42 27.52 20.32
CA SER A 279 -4.92 27.61 21.70
C SER A 279 -5.61 26.58 22.58
N ASN A 280 -4.88 25.52 22.93
CA ASN A 280 -5.38 24.39 23.72
C ASN A 280 -6.68 23.78 23.14
N GLN A 281 -7.85 24.05 23.74
CA GLN A 281 -9.16 23.51 23.31
C GLN A 281 -9.93 24.48 22.40
N TRP A 282 -9.36 25.66 22.13
CA TRP A 282 -10.04 26.77 21.47
C TRP A 282 -9.39 27.10 20.13
N ALA A 283 -10.23 27.40 19.15
CA ALA A 283 -9.87 27.85 17.82
C ALA A 283 -10.31 29.32 17.69
N TYR A 284 -9.37 30.20 17.40
CA TYR A 284 -9.67 31.56 17.01
C TYR A 284 -10.04 31.56 15.53
N VAL A 285 -11.25 31.99 15.23
CA VAL A 285 -11.86 31.92 13.91
C VAL A 285 -12.28 33.29 13.40
N GLU A 286 -12.31 33.41 12.09
CA GLU A 286 -12.96 34.50 11.37
C GLU A 286 -14.23 34.00 10.71
N GLN A 287 -15.30 34.77 10.86
CA GLN A 287 -16.62 34.48 10.32
C GLN A 287 -16.77 35.14 8.96
N PHE A 288 -17.34 34.41 8.01
CA PHE A 288 -17.63 34.91 6.67
C PHE A 288 -19.11 34.71 6.32
N ASP A 289 -19.68 35.64 5.56
CA ASP A 289 -20.97 35.43 4.88
C ASP A 289 -20.81 34.67 3.56
N ASP A 290 -21.92 34.40 2.88
CA ASP A 290 -21.95 33.74 1.56
C ASP A 290 -21.18 34.52 0.48
N GLY A 291 -20.95 35.83 0.70
CA GLY A 291 -20.19 36.72 -0.18
C GLY A 291 -18.70 36.80 0.14
N PHE A 292 -18.17 35.93 1.02
CA PHE A 292 -16.78 35.95 1.50
C PHE A 292 -16.39 37.25 2.22
N LYS A 293 -17.36 37.99 2.76
CA LYS A 293 -17.10 39.18 3.57
C LYS A 293 -16.90 38.79 5.03
N SER A 294 -15.85 39.33 5.65
CA SER A 294 -15.57 39.12 7.06
C SER A 294 -16.62 39.81 7.95
N LEU A 295 -17.30 39.02 8.78
CA LEU A 295 -18.33 39.47 9.72
C LEU A 295 -17.76 39.72 11.13
N GLY A 296 -16.59 39.16 11.43
CA GLY A 296 -15.95 39.32 12.73
C GLY A 296 -15.10 38.11 13.14
N LYS A 297 -14.47 38.21 14.31
CA LYS A 297 -13.54 37.19 14.81
C LYS A 297 -13.85 36.81 16.25
N GLY A 298 -13.62 35.55 16.60
CA GLY A 298 -13.90 35.04 17.93
C GLY A 298 -13.31 33.66 18.20
N TRP A 299 -13.64 33.09 19.36
CA TRP A 299 -13.14 31.81 19.82
C TRP A 299 -14.24 30.76 19.86
N VAL A 300 -14.05 29.64 19.16
CA VAL A 300 -14.92 28.48 19.22
C VAL A 300 -14.15 27.31 19.81
N LYS A 301 -14.81 26.44 20.58
CA LYS A 301 -14.16 25.26 21.14
C LYS A 301 -14.09 24.18 20.05
N TRP A 302 -12.92 23.62 19.77
CA TRP A 302 -12.75 22.60 18.72
C TRP A 302 -12.65 21.18 19.27
N ARG A 303 -12.24 21.04 20.54
CA ARG A 303 -12.21 19.75 21.24
C ARG A 303 -12.75 19.85 22.66
N GLU A 304 -13.40 18.77 23.11
CA GLU A 304 -13.85 18.59 24.48
C GLU A 304 -13.88 17.09 24.81
N ASN A 305 -13.50 16.71 26.04
CA ASN A 305 -13.53 15.32 26.51
C ASN A 305 -12.87 14.31 25.55
N GLY A 306 -11.77 14.71 24.89
CA GLY A 306 -11.06 13.86 23.94
C GLY A 306 -11.78 13.63 22.61
N GLN A 307 -12.80 14.44 22.29
CA GLN A 307 -13.55 14.39 21.03
C GLN A 307 -13.47 15.72 20.29
N LEU A 308 -13.57 15.65 18.96
CA LEU A 308 -13.84 16.84 18.15
C LEU A 308 -15.31 17.23 18.31
N ILE A 309 -15.53 18.51 18.56
CA ILE A 309 -16.87 19.11 18.65
C ILE A 309 -17.14 20.08 17.49
N VAL A 310 -16.29 19.98 16.45
CA VAL A 310 -16.42 20.69 15.17
C VAL A 310 -16.33 19.68 14.04
N SER A 311 -17.10 19.90 12.98
CA SER A 311 -16.84 19.36 11.65
C SER A 311 -15.85 20.26 10.92
N TYR A 312 -15.28 19.75 9.83
CA TYR A 312 -14.34 20.49 9.01
C TYR A 312 -14.53 20.17 7.54
N SER A 313 -14.20 21.13 6.67
CA SER A 313 -14.15 20.94 5.23
C SER A 313 -12.72 21.12 4.71
N LEU A 314 -12.26 20.17 3.90
CA LEU A 314 -10.97 20.26 3.21
C LEU A 314 -11.02 21.16 1.97
N LEU A 315 -12.20 21.24 1.36
CA LEU A 315 -12.43 21.95 0.10
C LEU A 315 -13.50 23.03 0.31
N SER A 316 -13.51 24.01 -0.58
CA SER A 316 -14.56 25.03 -0.62
C SER A 316 -15.84 24.51 -1.27
#